data_AF-A0A3N5TCJ0-F1
#
_entry.id   AF-A0A3N5TCJ0-F1
#
_cell.length_a   1.000
_cell.length_b   1.000
_cell.length_c   1.000
_cell.angle_alpha   90.00
_cell.angle_beta   90.00
_cell.angle_gamma   90.00
#
_symmetry.space_group_name_H-M   'P 1'
#
loop_
_entity.id
_entity.type
_entity.pdbx_description
1 polymer ?
#
loop_
_entity_poly.entity_id
_entity_poly.type
_entity_poly.pdbx_seq_one_letter_code
_entity_poly.pdbx_strand_id
1 'polypeptide(L)'
;MIVPIRILPVEMNEMFSTPTSWSKMKGGLVMGEYLIVMINDEKARLFTLKPVRFPELESGPRIVELEDLINPEAMVGDQERYSDSKTGRGTAPRGGPVHGYDDRRDQHLDEVRRRFSATVMRETQKLAKAWQVRTIIVATSAPMRKHVYPGLEKLSKHGYDITKVAKNMINLSPRKIHAHLADMGLVPEQKRLAA
;
A
#
# COMPACT_ATOMS: atom_id res chain seq x y z
N MET A 1 31.37 -15.13 36.13
CA MET A 1 29.92 -14.85 36.19
C MET A 1 29.43 -14.61 34.78
N ILE A 2 28.72 -15.58 34.22
CA ILE A 2 28.20 -15.56 32.84
C ILE A 2 26.68 -15.58 32.96
N VAL A 3 26.01 -14.59 32.38
CA VAL A 3 24.54 -14.46 32.37
C VAL A 3 24.02 -15.22 31.14
N PRO A 4 22.97 -16.07 31.26
CA PRO A 4 22.56 -16.92 30.15
C PRO A 4 21.80 -16.12 29.09
N ILE A 5 22.20 -16.32 27.83
CA ILE A 5 21.47 -15.88 26.64
C ILE A 5 20.15 -16.66 26.62
N ARG A 6 19.03 -15.96 26.79
CA ARG A 6 17.68 -16.51 26.52
C ARG A 6 17.56 -16.76 25.03
N ILE A 7 17.81 -18.00 24.62
CA ILE A 7 17.49 -18.52 23.29
C ILE A 7 15.96 -18.50 23.21
N LEU A 8 15.40 -17.57 22.43
CA LEU A 8 13.99 -17.60 22.07
C LEU A 8 13.73 -18.86 21.22
N PRO A 9 12.57 -19.53 21.39
CA PRO A 9 12.27 -20.76 20.69
C PRO A 9 12.25 -20.56 19.17
N VAL A 10 12.84 -21.51 18.46
CA VAL A 10 13.06 -21.54 16.99
C VAL A 10 11.74 -21.50 16.20
N GLU A 11 10.58 -21.71 16.84
CA GLU A 11 9.26 -21.70 16.21
C GLU A 11 8.72 -20.31 15.82
N MET A 12 9.34 -19.20 16.27
CA MET A 12 8.88 -17.84 15.92
C MET A 12 9.53 -17.25 14.67
N ASN A 13 10.57 -17.87 14.11
CA ASN A 13 11.26 -17.35 12.92
C ASN A 13 10.62 -17.83 11.60
N GLU A 14 9.71 -18.80 11.64
CA GLU A 14 9.00 -19.31 10.45
C GLU A 14 7.65 -18.61 10.18
N MET A 15 7.20 -17.70 11.05
CA MET A 15 5.91 -17.00 10.88
C MET A 15 5.97 -15.79 9.93
N PHE A 16 7.16 -15.31 9.56
CA PHE A 16 7.33 -14.08 8.78
C PHE A 16 8.10 -14.26 7.47
N SER A 17 8.43 -15.50 7.07
CA SER A 17 9.16 -15.74 5.83
C SER A 17 8.38 -16.65 4.89
N THR A 18 7.90 -16.05 3.79
CA THR A 18 7.27 -16.62 2.60
C THR A 18 5.73 -16.77 2.59
N PRO A 19 5.05 -16.30 1.51
CA PRO A 19 3.60 -16.47 1.31
C PRO A 19 3.14 -17.93 1.08
N THR A 20 4.06 -18.88 1.05
CA THR A 20 3.82 -20.24 0.54
C THR A 20 3.29 -21.21 1.61
N SER A 21 3.46 -20.89 2.90
CA SER A 21 3.05 -21.77 4.00
C SER A 21 1.52 -21.82 4.19
N TRP A 22 0.79 -20.73 3.92
CA TRP A 22 -0.66 -20.66 4.17
C TRP A 22 -1.51 -21.56 3.27
N SER A 23 -1.09 -21.82 2.03
CA SER A 23 -1.80 -22.76 1.13
C SER A 23 -1.74 -24.22 1.59
N LYS A 24 -0.83 -24.56 2.51
CA LYS A 24 -0.68 -25.92 3.04
C LYS A 24 -1.58 -26.20 4.25
N MET A 25 -2.19 -25.18 4.84
CA MET A 25 -3.28 -25.33 5.82
C MET A 25 -4.61 -25.55 5.11
N LYS A 26 -4.76 -26.69 4.43
CA LYS A 26 -6.03 -27.11 3.83
C LYS A 26 -7.06 -27.42 4.92
N GLY A 27 -7.88 -26.41 5.25
CA GLY A 27 -9.02 -26.54 6.16
C GLY A 27 -9.85 -25.27 6.37
N GLY A 28 -9.62 -24.20 5.62
CA GLY A 28 -10.47 -23.01 5.63
C GLY A 28 -9.88 -21.90 4.79
N LEU A 29 -10.51 -21.57 3.66
CA LEU A 29 -10.21 -20.32 2.98
C LEU A 29 -10.43 -19.18 3.98
N VAL A 30 -9.40 -18.37 4.21
CA VAL A 30 -9.55 -17.15 5.01
C VAL A 30 -10.30 -16.15 4.13
N MET A 31 -11.61 -16.03 4.33
CA MET A 31 -12.42 -15.07 3.60
C MET A 31 -12.14 -13.66 4.13
N GLY A 32 -11.50 -12.85 3.29
CA GLY A 32 -11.49 -11.40 3.46
C GLY A 32 -12.55 -10.79 2.56
N GLU A 33 -13.44 -9.95 3.07
CA GLU A 33 -14.43 -9.27 2.23
C GLU A 33 -13.78 -8.13 1.42
N TYR A 34 -12.72 -7.53 1.98
CA TYR A 34 -12.07 -6.33 1.45
C TYR A 34 -10.57 -6.52 1.31
N LEU A 35 -10.02 -6.04 0.19
CA LEU A 35 -8.61 -5.68 0.04
C LEU A 35 -8.50 -4.16 -0.04
N ILE A 36 -7.72 -3.58 0.87
CA ILE A 36 -7.54 -2.14 0.99
C ILE A 36 -6.10 -1.83 0.55
N VAL A 37 -5.95 -0.99 -0.46
CA VAL A 37 -4.66 -0.66 -1.07
C VAL A 37 -4.41 0.83 -0.94
N MET A 38 -3.35 1.19 -0.21
CA MET A 38 -2.90 2.57 -0.05
C MET A 38 -1.64 2.76 -0.88
N ILE A 39 -1.58 3.73 -1.78
CA ILE A 39 -0.46 3.92 -2.72
C ILE A 39 -0.03 5.38 -2.77
N ASN A 40 1.25 5.66 -2.61
CA ASN A 40 1.86 6.92 -3.04
C ASN A 40 3.05 6.64 -3.96
N ASP A 41 3.85 7.66 -4.25
CA ASP A 41 5.00 7.55 -5.15
C ASP A 41 6.10 6.65 -4.55
N GLU A 42 6.20 6.56 -3.22
CA GLU A 42 7.32 5.95 -2.48
C GLU A 42 7.01 4.55 -1.95
N LYS A 43 5.75 4.26 -1.64
CA LYS A 43 5.34 2.98 -1.05
C LYS A 43 3.89 2.64 -1.33
N ALA A 44 3.54 1.39 -1.07
CA ALA A 44 2.19 0.89 -1.11
C ALA A 44 1.95 -0.09 0.05
N ARG A 45 0.89 0.15 0.81
CA ARG A 45 0.49 -0.71 1.94
C ARG A 45 -0.83 -1.40 1.61
N LEU A 46 -0.84 -2.72 1.72
CA LEU A 46 -1.98 -3.56 1.40
C LEU A 46 -2.53 -4.17 2.69
N PHE A 47 -3.84 -4.09 2.88
CA PHE A 47 -4.52 -4.58 4.08
C PHE A 47 -5.74 -5.41 3.72
N THR A 48 -6.18 -6.25 4.66
CA THR A 48 -7.49 -6.89 4.62
C THR A 48 -8.30 -6.55 5.85
N LEU A 49 -9.63 -6.63 5.72
CA LEU A 49 -10.54 -6.52 6.84
C LEU A 49 -10.84 -7.93 7.36
N LYS A 50 -10.29 -8.28 8.53
CA LYS A 50 -10.61 -9.56 9.17
C LYS A 50 -11.91 -9.42 9.96
N PRO A 51 -12.92 -10.26 9.70
CA PRO A 51 -14.08 -10.36 10.56
C PRO A 51 -13.64 -10.91 11.92
N VAL A 52 -14.36 -10.52 12.96
CA VAL A 52 -14.15 -11.07 14.30
C VAL A 52 -15.09 -12.24 14.50
N ARG A 53 -14.52 -13.40 14.88
CA ARG A 53 -15.28 -14.66 15.07
C ARG A 53 -16.29 -14.58 16.21
N PHE A 54 -15.97 -13.83 17.26
CA PHE A 54 -16.82 -13.69 18.46
C PHE A 54 -17.01 -12.21 18.78
N PRO A 55 -17.95 -11.52 18.11
CA PRO A 55 -18.21 -10.10 18.35
C PRO A 55 -18.59 -9.78 19.82
N GLU A 56 -19.14 -10.78 20.53
CA GLU A 56 -19.51 -10.73 21.95
C GLU A 56 -18.28 -10.61 22.89
N LEU A 57 -17.10 -11.07 22.43
CA LEU A 57 -15.87 -11.18 23.22
C LEU A 57 -14.72 -10.34 22.68
N GLU A 58 -14.81 -9.90 21.42
CA GLU A 58 -13.76 -9.18 20.71
C GLU A 58 -14.34 -8.02 19.91
N SER A 59 -13.73 -6.83 20.02
CA SER A 59 -14.08 -5.70 19.14
C SER A 59 -13.63 -5.97 17.71
N GLY A 60 -14.54 -5.81 16.73
CA GLY A 60 -14.32 -6.11 15.32
C GLY A 60 -15.28 -5.37 14.38
N PRO A 61 -15.04 -5.39 13.05
CA PRO A 61 -13.91 -5.99 12.31
C PRO A 61 -12.60 -5.18 12.42
N ARG A 62 -11.47 -5.78 12.02
CA ARG A 62 -10.12 -5.15 12.15
C ARG A 62 -9.36 -5.15 10.82
N ILE A 63 -8.76 -4.02 10.50
CA ILE A 63 -7.80 -3.91 9.41
C ILE A 63 -6.48 -4.56 9.84
N VAL A 64 -5.98 -5.49 9.03
CA VAL A 64 -4.71 -6.17 9.20
C VAL A 64 -3.85 -5.94 7.97
N GLU A 65 -2.60 -5.54 8.17
CA GLU A 65 -1.62 -5.34 7.10
C GLU A 65 -1.17 -6.70 6.54
N LEU A 66 -1.19 -6.81 5.22
CA LEU A 66 -0.79 -8.01 4.48
C LEU A 66 0.62 -7.86 3.90
N GLU A 67 0.93 -6.68 3.36
CA GLU A 67 2.16 -6.42 2.62
C GLU A 67 2.47 -4.91 2.60
N ASP A 68 3.77 -4.57 2.59
CA ASP A 68 4.27 -3.21 2.32
C ASP A 68 5.31 -3.29 1.20
N LEU A 69 5.11 -2.49 0.16
CA LEU A 69 5.98 -2.39 -1.01
C LEU A 69 6.63 -1.02 -1.02
N ILE A 70 7.95 -0.99 -1.12
CA ILE A 70 8.72 0.26 -1.24
C ILE A 70 9.11 0.50 -2.70
N ASN A 71 9.17 1.77 -3.09
CA ASN A 71 9.72 2.26 -4.35
C ASN A 71 11.04 3.01 -4.08
N PRO A 72 12.19 2.31 -4.03
CA PRO A 72 13.47 2.94 -3.72
C PRO A 72 13.84 4.06 -4.70
N GLU A 73 13.48 3.91 -5.99
CA GLU A 73 13.81 4.89 -7.03
C GLU A 73 13.10 6.24 -6.79
N ALA A 74 11.88 6.22 -6.25
CA ALA A 74 11.18 7.45 -5.88
C ALA A 74 11.77 8.12 -4.64
N MET A 75 12.36 7.35 -3.71
CA MET A 75 13.00 7.87 -2.51
C MET A 75 14.34 8.57 -2.82
N VAL A 76 15.13 7.98 -3.73
CA VAL A 76 16.41 8.57 -4.19
C VAL A 76 16.16 9.90 -4.89
N GLY A 77 15.13 9.96 -5.75
CA GLY A 77 14.75 11.19 -6.43
C GLY A 77 14.34 12.33 -5.47
N ASP A 78 13.89 12.03 -4.26
CA ASP A 78 13.60 13.06 -3.25
C ASP A 78 14.87 13.59 -2.58
N GLN A 79 15.86 12.73 -2.31
CA GLN A 79 17.15 13.15 -1.76
C GLN A 79 17.94 14.03 -2.75
N GLU A 80 17.90 13.72 -4.04
CA GLU A 80 18.51 14.56 -5.07
C GLU A 80 17.84 15.94 -5.17
N ARG A 81 16.51 16.05 -4.99
CA ARG A 81 15.79 17.35 -4.95
C ARG A 81 16.29 18.28 -3.84
N TYR A 82 16.64 17.74 -2.68
CA TYR A 82 17.17 18.55 -1.58
C TYR A 82 18.63 18.97 -1.82
N SER A 83 19.43 18.13 -2.47
CA SER A 83 20.84 18.42 -2.77
C SER A 83 21.01 19.55 -3.79
N ASP A 84 20.11 19.65 -4.78
CA ASP A 84 20.25 20.59 -5.91
C ASP A 84 19.72 22.01 -5.61
N SER A 85 19.21 22.26 -4.39
CA SER A 85 18.69 23.57 -3.97
C SER A 85 19.77 24.63 -3.67
N LYS A 86 21.05 24.33 -3.93
CA LYS A 86 22.18 25.28 -3.81
C LYS A 86 22.89 25.56 -5.14
N THR A 87 22.22 26.19 -6.10
CA THR A 87 22.91 26.94 -7.18
C THR A 87 22.24 28.29 -7.45
N GLY A 88 22.04 29.07 -6.38
CA GLY A 88 21.79 30.51 -6.49
C GLY A 88 23.11 31.30 -6.51
N ARG A 89 23.72 31.48 -7.70
CA ARG A 89 24.51 32.67 -8.10
C ARG A 89 25.14 32.45 -9.48
N GLY A 90 24.59 33.13 -10.47
CA GLY A 90 25.15 33.19 -11.82
C GLY A 90 24.18 33.91 -12.75
N THR A 91 24.20 35.24 -12.70
CA THR A 91 23.55 36.13 -13.67
C THR A 91 23.88 35.67 -15.10
N ALA A 92 22.89 35.24 -15.87
CA ALA A 92 23.08 34.86 -17.26
C ALA A 92 23.05 36.11 -18.18
N PRO A 93 24.04 36.32 -19.06
CA PRO A 93 23.83 37.07 -20.28
C PRO A 93 23.57 36.08 -21.44
N ARG A 94 22.46 36.29 -22.16
CA ARG A 94 22.03 35.65 -23.42
C ARG A 94 21.38 34.25 -23.36
N GLY A 95 20.04 34.30 -23.32
CA GLY A 95 19.07 33.47 -24.06
C GLY A 95 19.55 32.20 -24.78
N GLY A 96 19.83 31.14 -24.02
CA GLY A 96 19.83 29.75 -24.51
C GLY A 96 18.55 29.03 -24.09
N PRO A 97 18.08 27.99 -24.81
CA PRO A 97 16.84 27.30 -24.47
C PRO A 97 17.01 26.56 -23.13
N VAL A 98 16.31 27.03 -22.10
CA VAL A 98 16.32 26.46 -20.74
C VAL A 98 15.42 25.21 -20.64
N HIS A 99 14.99 24.66 -21.78
CA HIS A 99 13.82 23.77 -21.92
C HIS A 99 14.17 22.28 -22.19
N GLY A 100 15.30 21.77 -21.70
CA GLY A 100 15.69 20.35 -21.90
C GLY A 100 15.85 19.54 -20.61
N TYR A 101 16.07 20.21 -19.48
CA TYR A 101 16.37 19.57 -18.21
C TYR A 101 15.10 19.23 -17.41
N ASP A 102 14.00 19.95 -17.64
CA ASP A 102 12.71 19.72 -16.98
C ASP A 102 12.00 18.49 -17.57
N ASP A 103 11.87 18.43 -18.90
CA ASP A 103 11.19 17.34 -19.60
C ASP A 103 11.78 15.95 -19.33
N ARG A 104 13.11 15.85 -19.25
CA ARG A 104 13.79 14.57 -18.96
C ARG A 104 13.56 14.11 -17.52
N ARG A 105 13.42 15.05 -16.57
CA ARG A 105 13.12 14.73 -15.18
C ARG A 105 11.68 14.25 -15.03
N ASP A 106 10.73 14.91 -15.68
CA ASP A 106 9.34 14.48 -15.66
C ASP A 106 9.13 13.11 -16.31
N GLN A 107 9.78 12.84 -17.43
CA GLN A 107 9.75 11.52 -18.07
C GLN A 107 10.32 10.42 -17.17
N HIS A 108 11.44 10.70 -16.48
CA HIS A 108 12.03 9.74 -15.55
C HIS A 108 11.08 9.43 -14.39
N LEU A 109 10.50 10.45 -13.76
CA LEU A 109 9.54 10.27 -12.67
C LEU A 109 8.27 9.53 -13.12
N ASP A 110 7.81 9.80 -14.34
CA ASP A 110 6.69 9.09 -14.95
C ASP A 110 6.96 7.59 -15.08
N GLU A 111 8.14 7.25 -15.58
CA GLU A 111 8.55 5.86 -15.78
C GLU A 111 8.74 5.12 -14.45
N VAL A 112 9.31 5.79 -13.42
CA VAL A 112 9.43 5.24 -12.06
C VAL A 112 8.03 4.94 -11.49
N ARG A 113 7.09 5.88 -11.58
CA ARG A 113 5.71 5.69 -11.11
C ARG A 113 4.98 4.59 -11.89
N ARG A 114 5.18 4.51 -13.20
CA ARG A 114 4.60 3.47 -14.06
C ARG A 114 5.07 2.08 -13.63
N ARG A 115 6.37 1.89 -13.45
CA ARG A 115 6.97 0.62 -13.00
C ARG A 115 6.48 0.23 -11.61
N PHE A 116 6.45 1.18 -10.68
CA PHE A 116 5.96 0.92 -9.33
C PHE A 116 4.47 0.54 -9.32
N SER A 117 3.63 1.27 -10.04
CA SER A 117 2.20 0.94 -10.20
C SER A 117 2.01 -0.48 -10.73
N ALA A 118 2.77 -0.89 -11.75
CA ALA A 118 2.68 -2.24 -12.29
C ALA A 118 3.00 -3.33 -11.24
N THR A 119 3.99 -3.07 -10.38
CA THR A 119 4.33 -3.96 -9.25
C THR A 119 3.19 -4.02 -8.22
N VAL A 120 2.63 -2.88 -7.83
CA VAL A 120 1.52 -2.82 -6.87
C VAL A 120 0.27 -3.50 -7.42
N MET A 121 -0.04 -3.35 -8.71
CA MET A 121 -1.20 -3.99 -9.34
C MET A 121 -1.04 -5.52 -9.43
N ARG A 122 0.18 -6.00 -9.71
CA ARG A 122 0.48 -7.44 -9.69
C ARG A 122 0.27 -8.03 -8.30
N GLU A 123 0.76 -7.36 -7.25
CA GLU A 123 0.60 -7.83 -5.88
C GLU A 123 -0.86 -7.74 -5.41
N THR A 124 -1.56 -6.66 -5.77
CA THR A 124 -3.01 -6.51 -5.54
C THR A 124 -3.77 -7.69 -6.14
N GLN A 125 -3.49 -8.07 -7.39
CA GLN A 125 -4.17 -9.19 -8.04
C GLN A 125 -3.84 -10.54 -7.36
N LYS A 126 -2.58 -10.75 -6.97
CA LYS A 126 -2.13 -11.95 -6.27
C LYS A 126 -2.85 -12.10 -4.93
N LEU A 127 -2.89 -11.05 -4.11
CA LEU A 127 -3.57 -11.06 -2.82
C LEU A 127 -5.08 -11.17 -2.98
N ALA A 128 -5.68 -10.46 -3.96
CA ALA A 128 -7.13 -10.54 -4.19
C ALA A 128 -7.58 -11.97 -4.50
N LYS A 129 -6.79 -12.72 -5.30
CA LYS A 129 -7.03 -14.14 -5.57
C LYS A 129 -6.79 -15.02 -4.34
N ALA A 130 -5.70 -14.79 -3.61
CA ALA A 130 -5.34 -15.61 -2.45
C ALA A 130 -6.36 -15.51 -1.32
N TRP A 131 -6.92 -14.31 -1.11
CA TRP A 131 -7.89 -14.01 -0.06
C TRP A 131 -9.36 -14.07 -0.52
N GLN A 132 -9.59 -14.37 -1.80
CA GLN A 132 -10.92 -14.42 -2.45
C GLN A 132 -11.77 -13.18 -2.16
N VAL A 133 -11.14 -12.01 -2.13
CA VAL A 133 -11.84 -10.74 -1.90
C VAL A 133 -12.70 -10.40 -3.11
N ARG A 134 -13.85 -9.77 -2.87
CA ARG A 134 -14.69 -9.21 -3.93
C ARG A 134 -14.44 -7.72 -4.11
N THR A 135 -14.26 -7.02 -3.00
CA THR A 135 -14.14 -5.56 -2.98
C THR A 135 -12.68 -5.14 -2.82
N ILE A 136 -12.21 -4.25 -3.70
CA ILE A 136 -10.89 -3.62 -3.61
C ILE A 136 -11.08 -2.11 -3.43
N ILE A 137 -10.66 -1.60 -2.28
CA ILE A 137 -10.68 -0.17 -1.96
C ILE A 137 -9.27 0.38 -2.21
N VAL A 138 -9.14 1.41 -3.04
CA VAL A 138 -7.84 1.97 -3.43
C VAL A 138 -7.77 3.45 -3.13
N ALA A 139 -6.84 3.84 -2.26
CA ALA A 139 -6.49 5.23 -2.03
C ALA A 139 -5.14 5.52 -2.67
N THR A 140 -5.05 6.57 -3.47
CA THR A 140 -3.82 6.89 -4.21
C THR A 140 -3.49 8.38 -4.23
N SER A 141 -2.20 8.73 -4.21
CA SER A 141 -1.72 10.11 -4.42
C SER A 141 -2.12 10.62 -5.82
N ALA A 142 -2.28 11.93 -5.96
CA ALA A 142 -2.66 12.52 -7.25
C ALA A 142 -1.69 12.15 -8.41
N PRO A 143 -0.35 12.18 -8.23
CA PRO A 143 0.59 11.80 -9.28
C PRO A 143 0.48 10.34 -9.73
N MET A 144 0.11 9.44 -8.83
CA MET A 144 0.01 7.99 -9.12
C MET A 144 -1.25 7.61 -9.88
N ARG A 145 -2.32 8.42 -9.85
CA ARG A 145 -3.64 8.09 -10.43
C ARG A 145 -3.56 7.62 -11.88
N LYS A 146 -2.82 8.35 -12.73
CA LYS A 146 -2.69 8.03 -14.16
C LYS A 146 -2.04 6.66 -14.43
N HIS A 147 -1.22 6.17 -13.50
CA HIS A 147 -0.57 4.86 -13.61
C HIS A 147 -1.35 3.75 -12.92
N VAL A 148 -2.10 4.07 -11.86
CA VAL A 148 -2.87 3.08 -11.07
C VAL A 148 -4.21 2.77 -11.73
N TYR A 149 -4.93 3.78 -12.21
CA TYR A 149 -6.31 3.62 -12.70
C TYR A 149 -6.46 2.62 -13.86
N PRO A 150 -5.54 2.56 -14.85
CA PRO A 150 -5.61 1.53 -15.89
C PRO A 150 -5.51 0.10 -15.34
N GLY A 151 -4.73 -0.11 -14.27
CA GLY A 151 -4.66 -1.40 -13.58
C GLY A 151 -5.95 -1.75 -12.85
N LEU A 152 -6.59 -0.76 -12.24
CA LEU A 152 -7.88 -0.91 -11.58
C LEU A 152 -9.01 -1.26 -12.55
N GLU A 153 -9.03 -0.63 -13.73
CA GLU A 153 -9.99 -0.97 -14.79
C GLU A 153 -9.82 -2.41 -15.27
N LYS A 154 -8.57 -2.88 -15.39
CA LYS A 154 -8.31 -4.29 -15.67
C LYS A 154 -8.87 -5.18 -14.56
N LEU A 155 -8.64 -4.87 -13.29
CA LEU A 155 -9.19 -5.65 -12.17
C LEU A 155 -10.73 -5.65 -12.18
N SER A 156 -11.37 -4.51 -12.44
CA SER A 156 -12.82 -4.42 -12.57
C SER A 156 -13.36 -5.34 -13.68
N LYS A 157 -12.68 -5.40 -14.84
CA LYS A 157 -13.02 -6.35 -15.93
C LYS A 157 -12.86 -7.83 -15.54
N HIS A 158 -12.10 -8.13 -14.49
CA HIS A 158 -11.97 -9.48 -13.91
C HIS A 158 -13.00 -9.75 -12.80
N GLY A 159 -13.98 -8.87 -12.59
CA GLY A 159 -15.09 -9.07 -11.65
C GLY A 159 -14.85 -8.58 -10.23
N TYR A 160 -13.84 -7.73 -10.00
CA TYR A 160 -13.64 -7.07 -8.70
C TYR A 160 -14.44 -5.78 -8.59
N ASP A 161 -15.06 -5.54 -7.44
CA ASP A 161 -15.72 -4.28 -7.11
C ASP A 161 -14.68 -3.26 -6.66
N ILE A 162 -14.39 -2.27 -7.51
CA ILE A 162 -13.33 -1.28 -7.25
C ILE A 162 -13.93 0.01 -6.68
N THR A 163 -13.48 0.39 -5.50
CA THR A 163 -13.79 1.69 -4.89
C THR A 163 -12.55 2.58 -4.85
N LYS A 164 -12.61 3.76 -5.47
CA LYS A 164 -11.50 4.72 -5.51
C LYS A 164 -11.68 5.79 -4.42
N VAL A 165 -10.66 6.00 -3.60
CA VAL A 165 -10.65 6.99 -2.51
C VAL A 165 -9.65 8.09 -2.85
N ALA A 166 -10.13 9.34 -2.92
CA ALA A 166 -9.30 10.49 -3.32
C ALA A 166 -8.31 10.95 -2.23
N LYS A 167 -8.54 10.57 -0.97
CA LYS A 167 -7.74 10.97 0.20
C LYS A 167 -6.56 10.03 0.38
N ASN A 168 -5.34 10.56 0.34
CA ASN A 168 -4.15 9.79 0.70
C ASN A 168 -4.10 9.56 2.21
N MET A 169 -4.02 8.30 2.62
CA MET A 169 -4.03 7.86 4.03
C MET A 169 -2.86 6.92 4.36
N ILE A 170 -1.85 6.84 3.49
CA ILE A 170 -0.80 5.83 3.57
C ILE A 170 0.05 5.87 4.86
N ASN A 171 0.15 7.04 5.49
CA ASN A 171 0.89 7.25 6.75
C ASN A 171 0.02 7.10 7.99
N LEU A 172 -1.27 6.79 7.82
CA LEU A 172 -2.16 6.54 8.95
C LEU A 172 -1.94 5.12 9.50
N SER A 173 -2.11 4.99 10.82
CA SER A 173 -2.19 3.68 11.47
C SER A 173 -3.41 2.89 10.94
N PRO A 174 -3.40 1.55 10.93
CA PRO A 174 -4.54 0.73 10.49
C PRO A 174 -5.88 1.12 11.15
N ARG A 175 -5.87 1.47 12.44
CA ARG A 175 -7.07 1.92 13.17
C ARG A 175 -7.65 3.23 12.62
N LYS A 176 -6.80 4.19 12.28
CA LYS A 176 -7.22 5.47 11.67
C LYS A 176 -7.68 5.28 10.23
N ILE A 177 -7.04 4.38 9.48
CA ILE A 177 -7.51 3.98 8.15
C ILE A 177 -8.93 3.41 8.26
N HIS A 178 -9.15 2.49 9.21
CA HIS A 178 -10.45 1.87 9.43
C HIS A 178 -11.53 2.90 9.75
N ALA A 179 -11.27 3.79 10.71
CA ALA A 179 -12.19 4.87 11.07
C ALA A 179 -12.55 5.73 9.84
N HIS A 180 -11.57 6.18 9.05
CA HIS A 180 -11.87 6.98 7.86
C HIS A 180 -12.67 6.21 6.80
N LEU A 181 -12.36 4.94 6.57
CA LEU A 181 -13.11 4.13 5.61
C LEU A 181 -14.54 3.87 6.09
N ALA A 182 -14.74 3.69 7.40
CA ALA A 182 -16.05 3.50 8.01
C ALA A 182 -16.88 4.79 7.99
N ASP A 183 -16.27 5.95 8.27
CA ASP A 183 -16.92 7.27 8.15
C ASP A 183 -17.41 7.55 6.72
N MET A 184 -16.73 6.98 5.72
CA MET A 184 -17.13 7.05 4.31
C MET A 184 -18.14 5.95 3.90
N GLY A 185 -18.54 5.07 4.82
CA GLY A 185 -19.43 3.94 4.56
C GLY A 185 -18.84 2.84 3.68
N LEU A 186 -17.51 2.80 3.51
CA LEU A 186 -16.83 1.86 2.61
C LEU A 186 -16.51 0.52 3.28
N VAL A 187 -16.38 0.51 4.59
CA VAL A 187 -16.19 -0.69 5.42
C VAL A 187 -17.11 -0.60 6.64
N PRO A 188 -17.48 -1.73 7.26
CA PRO A 188 -18.26 -1.72 8.50
C PRO A 188 -17.54 -0.98 9.63
N GLU A 189 -18.31 -0.30 10.48
CA GLU A 189 -17.77 0.34 11.68
C GLU A 189 -17.18 -0.68 12.65
N GLN A 190 -16.18 -0.24 13.42
CA GLN A 190 -15.61 -1.07 14.47
C GLN A 190 -16.60 -1.14 15.63
N LYS A 191 -17.23 -2.29 15.84
CA LYS A 191 -18.04 -2.52 17.04
C LYS A 191 -17.13 -2.51 18.25
N ARG A 192 -17.35 -1.56 19.15
CA ARG A 192 -16.75 -1.55 20.48
C ARG A 192 -17.57 -2.49 21.35
N LEU A 193 -16.90 -3.30 22.18
CA LEU A 193 -17.60 -4.04 23.23
C LEU A 193 -18.35 -3.01 24.10
N ALA A 194 -19.66 -3.17 24.23
CA ALA A 194 -20.40 -2.48 25.29
C ALA A 194 -19.85 -3.02 26.62
N ALA A 195 -19.35 -2.12 27.46
CA ALA A 195 -18.85 -2.45 28.80
C ALA A 195 -20.02 -2.74 29.74
#